data_AF-A0A183V739-F1
#
_entry.id   AF-A0A183V739-F1
#
_cell.length_a   1.000
_cell.length_b   1.000
_cell.length_c   1.000
_cell.angle_alpha   90.00
_cell.angle_beta   90.00
_cell.angle_gamma   90.00
#
_symmetry.space_group_name_H-M   'P 1'
#
loop_
_entity.id
_entity.type
_entity.pdbx_description
1 polymer ?
#
loop_
_entity_poly.entity_id
_entity_poly.type
_entity_poly.pdbx_seq_one_letter_code
_entity_poly.pdbx_strand_id
1 'polypeptide(L)'
;MVPCIISYRAAVIPCKYAVAWAIRLLGRATVDVDFQKLENGFALVLSRMGNLHEREAHDQLLQVVADQKMYEVVIGGLLYGVLSDPLNASKYYKAMTLVANGSWFCALCNANMVLFELYPRMHVDAREQMLFFFRESIKVNVPKIDNVLINLIRNANDGGDFKESCKLLTGVVMLMNENYAWLSGLKPKASLIPVALLTFSRFIYELTMNSQNESLCSHMIKLCEWLLKERFMDCAQLGRDLVLLLIHLSKLPQFAAVWKQLLHAPAKLASSFGGVEELMSRPCPLNFPIYHVSVTIQRKMEFIFKLRPGAHEKHIEWIRLKVI
;
A
#
# COMPACT_ATOMS: atom_id res chain seq x y z
N MET A 1 50.34 4.47 35.63
CA MET A 1 50.79 4.14 34.26
C MET A 1 49.78 3.14 33.70
N VAL A 2 48.87 3.64 32.87
CA VAL A 2 47.80 2.92 32.12
C VAL A 2 48.34 2.81 30.67
N PRO A 3 47.82 2.00 29.72
CA PRO A 3 46.95 0.80 29.73
C PRO A 3 47.51 -0.39 28.88
N CYS A 4 46.87 -1.55 29.00
CA CYS A 4 46.82 -2.57 27.94
C CYS A 4 45.54 -2.36 27.12
N ILE A 5 45.68 -1.98 25.84
CA ILE A 5 44.57 -1.80 24.88
C ILE A 5 44.48 -3.06 24.02
N ILE A 6 43.41 -3.84 24.19
CA ILE A 6 43.02 -4.88 23.25
C ILE A 6 42.24 -4.20 22.13
N SER A 7 42.86 -4.12 20.96
CA SER A 7 42.32 -3.53 19.73
C SER A 7 41.31 -4.48 19.08
N TYR A 8 40.02 -4.15 19.18
CA TYR A 8 38.98 -4.69 18.30
C TYR A 8 39.07 -4.00 16.94
N ARG A 9 39.74 -4.61 15.96
CA ARG A 9 39.54 -4.30 14.54
C ARG A 9 38.34 -5.10 14.02
N ALA A 10 37.14 -4.57 14.24
CA ALA A 10 35.99 -4.94 13.41
C ALA A 10 36.19 -4.32 12.02
N ALA A 11 36.11 -5.15 10.98
CA ALA A 11 36.24 -4.74 9.59
C ALA A 11 35.17 -3.69 9.26
N VAL A 12 35.62 -2.45 9.05
CA VAL A 12 34.81 -1.36 8.50
C VAL A 12 34.55 -1.69 7.04
N ILE A 13 33.37 -2.25 6.75
CA ILE A 13 32.84 -2.31 5.39
C ILE A 13 32.57 -0.85 4.95
N PRO A 14 33.06 -0.40 3.78
CA PRO A 14 33.10 1.02 3.47
C PRO A 14 31.71 1.62 3.25
N CYS A 15 31.41 2.65 4.04
CA CYS A 15 30.19 3.49 4.09
C CYS A 15 29.77 4.15 2.75
N LYS A 16 30.51 3.93 1.65
CA LYS A 16 30.21 4.53 0.33
C LYS A 16 29.05 3.85 -0.40
N TYR A 17 28.80 2.56 -0.14
CA TYR A 17 27.70 1.83 -0.78
C TYR A 17 26.36 2.09 -0.09
N ALA A 18 26.34 2.25 1.24
CA ALA A 18 25.11 2.54 1.98
C ALA A 18 24.49 3.89 1.57
N VAL A 19 25.31 4.93 1.40
CA VAL A 19 24.82 6.25 0.96
C VAL A 19 24.21 6.19 -0.45
N ALA A 20 24.81 5.43 -1.38
CA ALA A 20 24.27 5.29 -2.73
C ALA A 20 22.91 4.57 -2.75
N TRP A 21 22.67 3.68 -1.78
CA TRP A 21 21.47 2.85 -1.69
C TRP A 21 20.35 3.58 -0.93
N ALA A 22 20.69 4.31 0.13
CA ALA A 22 19.81 5.29 0.77
C ALA A 22 19.33 6.39 -0.19
N ILE A 23 20.21 6.89 -1.06
CA ILE A 23 19.83 7.85 -2.10
C ILE A 23 18.85 7.21 -3.09
N ARG A 24 19.07 5.96 -3.50
CA ARG A 24 18.17 5.24 -4.42
C ARG A 24 16.78 5.01 -3.85
N LEU A 25 16.64 4.76 -2.54
CA LEU A 25 15.32 4.50 -1.95
C LEU A 25 14.64 5.77 -1.40
N LEU A 26 15.37 6.68 -0.73
CA LEU A 26 14.78 7.82 0.02
C LEU A 26 15.14 9.21 -0.55
N GLY A 27 16.01 9.29 -1.55
CA GLY A 27 16.41 10.56 -2.19
C GLY A 27 17.12 11.58 -1.27
N ARG A 28 17.49 11.22 -0.03
CA ARG A 28 18.16 12.08 0.97
C ARG A 28 19.09 11.27 1.88
N ALA A 29 20.04 11.96 2.53
CA ALA A 29 21.07 11.37 3.39
C ALA A 29 20.65 11.14 4.86
N THR A 30 19.44 11.56 5.27
CA THR A 30 18.94 11.32 6.63
C THR A 30 18.34 9.92 6.70
N VAL A 31 19.05 9.01 7.36
CA VAL A 31 18.69 7.59 7.48
C VAL A 31 17.75 7.40 8.67
N ASP A 32 16.53 6.93 8.40
CA ASP A 32 15.56 6.54 9.43
C ASP A 32 16.02 5.23 10.11
N VAL A 33 15.76 5.05 11.41
CA VAL A 33 16.25 3.86 12.16
C VAL A 33 15.72 2.57 11.55
N ASP A 34 14.47 2.57 11.10
CA ASP A 34 13.85 1.41 10.47
C ASP A 34 14.39 1.17 9.05
N PHE A 35 14.78 2.22 8.34
CA PHE A 35 15.48 2.08 7.07
C PHE A 35 16.87 1.43 7.26
N GLN A 36 17.64 1.87 8.26
CA GLN A 36 18.97 1.29 8.53
C GLN A 36 18.88 -0.20 8.84
N LYS A 37 17.84 -0.64 9.54
CA LYS A 37 17.61 -2.07 9.82
C LYS A 37 17.41 -2.87 8.54
N LEU A 38 16.59 -2.37 7.61
CA LEU A 38 16.34 -3.03 6.33
C LEU A 38 17.61 -3.11 5.47
N GLU A 39 18.36 -2.01 5.40
CA GLU A 39 19.62 -1.94 4.66
C GLU A 39 20.67 -2.90 5.25
N ASN A 40 20.83 -2.93 6.58
CA ASN A 40 21.74 -3.86 7.26
C ASN A 40 21.33 -5.31 7.02
N GLY A 41 20.03 -5.60 7.04
CA GLY A 41 19.49 -6.91 6.70
C GLY A 41 19.80 -7.30 5.26
N PHE A 42 19.73 -6.34 4.33
CA PHE A 42 20.07 -6.59 2.94
C PHE A 42 21.57 -6.81 2.71
N ALA A 43 22.44 -6.07 3.42
CA ALA A 43 23.88 -6.31 3.38
C ALA A 43 24.23 -7.74 3.83
N LEU A 44 23.54 -8.25 4.87
CA LEU A 44 23.64 -9.64 5.28
C LEU A 44 23.18 -10.59 4.15
N VAL A 45 22.01 -10.36 3.55
CA VAL A 45 21.49 -11.17 2.43
C VAL A 45 22.52 -11.22 1.29
N LEU A 46 23.07 -10.09 0.87
CA LEU A 46 24.11 -10.04 -0.16
C LEU A 46 25.35 -10.83 0.23
N SER A 47 25.81 -10.73 1.48
CA SER A 47 26.98 -11.48 1.95
C SER A 47 26.79 -13.01 1.89
N ARG A 48 25.55 -13.48 2.00
CA ARG A 48 25.18 -14.90 1.97
C ARG A 48 24.82 -15.40 0.57
N MET A 49 24.33 -14.51 -0.30
CA MET A 49 23.99 -14.85 -1.68
C MET A 49 25.13 -14.58 -2.67
N GLY A 50 26.14 -13.79 -2.29
CA GLY A 50 27.19 -13.31 -3.19
C GLY A 50 27.97 -14.43 -3.86
N ASN A 51 28.04 -14.40 -5.20
CA ASN A 51 28.77 -15.34 -6.06
C ASN A 51 28.35 -16.82 -6.00
N LEU A 52 27.24 -17.16 -5.34
CA LEU A 52 26.73 -18.53 -5.29
C LEU A 52 25.69 -18.79 -6.37
N HIS A 53 25.58 -20.05 -6.81
CA HIS A 53 24.45 -20.49 -7.62
C HIS A 53 23.15 -20.35 -6.82
N GLU A 54 22.01 -20.15 -7.51
CA GLU A 54 20.73 -19.86 -6.85
C GLU A 54 20.45 -20.87 -5.73
N ARG A 55 20.48 -22.18 -6.02
CA ARG A 55 20.16 -23.21 -5.02
C ARG A 55 21.02 -23.13 -3.75
N GLU A 56 22.32 -22.93 -3.89
CA GLU A 56 23.26 -22.83 -2.76
C GLU A 56 23.02 -21.56 -1.94
N ALA A 57 22.74 -20.44 -2.60
CA ALA A 57 22.37 -19.19 -1.94
C ALA A 57 21.09 -19.36 -1.11
N HIS A 58 20.12 -20.13 -1.59
CA HIS A 58 18.88 -20.41 -0.86
C HIS A 58 19.15 -21.30 0.36
N ASP A 59 19.93 -22.37 0.21
CA ASP A 59 20.27 -23.26 1.33
C ASP A 59 21.00 -22.49 2.45
N GLN A 60 21.89 -21.56 2.09
CA GLN A 60 22.53 -20.68 3.08
C GLN A 60 21.54 -19.74 3.76
N LEU A 61 20.61 -19.13 3.03
CA LEU A 61 19.59 -18.28 3.64
C LEU A 61 18.70 -19.10 4.61
N LEU A 62 18.32 -20.32 4.23
CA LEU A 62 17.54 -21.22 5.08
C LEU A 62 18.29 -21.62 6.36
N GLN A 63 19.60 -21.82 6.29
CA GLN A 63 20.43 -22.06 7.48
C GLN A 63 20.47 -20.84 8.41
N VAL A 64 20.57 -19.62 7.85
CA VAL A 64 20.64 -18.39 8.64
C VAL A 64 19.31 -18.11 9.36
N VAL A 65 18.18 -18.34 8.69
CA VAL A 65 16.85 -18.11 9.28
C VAL A 65 16.39 -19.20 10.25
N ALA A 66 17.21 -20.22 10.50
CA ALA A 66 16.97 -21.17 11.59
C ALA A 66 16.91 -20.46 12.95
N ASP A 67 17.61 -19.32 13.09
CA ASP A 67 17.38 -18.38 14.19
C ASP A 67 16.20 -17.44 13.84
N GLN A 68 15.17 -17.46 14.68
CA GLN A 68 13.97 -16.62 14.53
C GLN A 68 14.29 -15.12 14.47
N LYS A 69 15.32 -14.63 15.17
CA LYS A 69 15.72 -13.22 15.08
C LYS A 69 16.29 -12.87 13.72
N MET A 70 17.01 -13.82 13.12
CA MET A 70 17.62 -13.67 11.80
C MET A 70 16.58 -13.78 10.69
N TYR A 71 15.50 -14.54 10.91
CA TYR A 71 14.36 -14.60 9.98
C TYR A 71 13.81 -13.20 9.65
N GLU A 72 13.53 -12.38 10.67
CA GLU A 72 12.99 -11.04 10.46
C GLU A 72 13.96 -10.12 9.69
N VAL A 73 15.24 -10.22 10.03
CA VAL A 73 16.32 -9.44 9.39
C VAL A 73 16.49 -9.84 7.92
N VAL A 74 16.46 -11.14 7.61
CA VAL A 74 16.59 -11.66 6.24
C VAL A 74 15.38 -11.31 5.39
N ILE A 75 14.15 -11.47 5.92
CA ILE A 75 12.92 -11.09 5.21
C ILE A 75 12.89 -9.58 4.93
N GLY A 76 13.22 -8.74 5.92
CA GLY A 76 13.33 -7.30 5.75
C GLY A 76 14.39 -6.93 4.71
N GLY A 77 15.56 -7.57 4.76
CA GLY A 77 16.61 -7.40 3.76
C GLY A 77 16.15 -7.77 2.36
N LEU A 78 15.54 -8.94 2.16
CA LEU A 78 15.05 -9.37 0.85
C LEU A 78 13.99 -8.41 0.31
N LEU A 79 13.06 -7.93 1.14
CA LEU A 79 12.11 -6.90 0.74
C LEU A 79 12.83 -5.61 0.31
N TYR A 80 13.83 -5.17 1.07
CA TYR A 80 14.65 -4.02 0.67
C TYR A 80 15.28 -4.23 -0.70
N GLY A 81 15.88 -5.40 -0.95
CA GLY A 81 16.46 -5.74 -2.25
C GLY A 81 15.44 -5.68 -3.40
N VAL A 82 14.22 -6.20 -3.16
CA VAL A 82 13.10 -6.07 -4.11
C VAL A 82 12.80 -4.61 -4.43
N LEU A 83 12.86 -3.72 -3.45
CA LEU A 83 12.53 -2.30 -3.60
C LEU A 83 13.68 -1.44 -4.17
N SER A 84 14.93 -1.82 -3.94
CA SER A 84 16.11 -1.00 -4.26
C SER A 84 16.85 -1.39 -5.54
N ASP A 85 16.69 -2.63 -6.01
CA ASP A 85 17.44 -3.18 -7.15
C ASP A 85 16.49 -3.85 -8.17
N PRO A 86 15.90 -3.07 -9.10
CA PRO A 86 14.93 -3.56 -10.08
C PRO A 86 15.45 -4.71 -10.95
N LEU A 87 16.75 -4.73 -11.26
CA LEU A 87 17.35 -5.75 -12.13
C LEU A 87 17.32 -7.14 -11.48
N ASN A 88 17.51 -7.19 -10.17
CA ASN A 88 17.52 -8.45 -9.41
C ASN A 88 16.26 -8.66 -8.56
N ALA A 89 15.25 -7.79 -8.67
CA ALA A 89 14.06 -7.82 -7.83
C ALA A 89 13.32 -9.16 -7.88
N SER A 90 13.21 -9.78 -9.07
CA SER A 90 12.58 -11.11 -9.19
C SER A 90 13.37 -12.19 -8.44
N LYS A 91 14.71 -12.12 -8.44
CA LYS A 91 15.59 -13.03 -7.69
C LYS A 91 15.36 -12.88 -6.19
N TYR A 92 15.34 -11.65 -5.68
CA TYR A 92 15.09 -11.40 -4.24
C TYR A 92 13.67 -11.77 -3.83
N TYR A 93 12.67 -11.53 -4.68
CA TYR A 93 11.29 -11.90 -4.41
C TYR A 93 11.10 -13.43 -4.33
N LYS A 94 11.72 -14.18 -5.24
CA LYS A 94 11.72 -15.66 -5.21
C LYS A 94 12.38 -16.18 -3.95
N ALA A 95 13.55 -15.64 -3.59
CA ALA A 95 14.23 -16.01 -2.36
C ALA A 95 13.37 -15.70 -1.12
N MET A 96 12.71 -14.53 -1.07
CA MET A 96 11.78 -14.17 -0.01
C MET A 96 10.61 -15.14 0.10
N THR A 97 10.02 -15.54 -1.03
CA THR A 97 8.90 -16.49 -1.07
C THR A 97 9.30 -17.85 -0.49
N LEU A 98 10.50 -18.32 -0.84
CA LEU A 98 11.03 -19.59 -0.36
C LEU A 98 11.37 -19.53 1.14
N VAL A 99 12.02 -18.46 1.59
CA VAL A 99 12.34 -18.24 3.01
C VAL A 99 11.07 -18.09 3.84
N ALA A 100 10.06 -17.37 3.35
CA ALA A 100 8.79 -17.21 4.04
C ALA A 100 8.04 -18.53 4.21
N ASN A 101 8.23 -19.49 3.28
CA ASN A 101 7.66 -20.84 3.32
C ASN A 101 6.16 -20.86 3.68
N GLY A 102 5.38 -19.95 3.06
CA GLY A 102 3.94 -19.78 3.33
C GLY A 102 3.60 -18.85 4.50
N SER A 103 4.55 -18.50 5.37
CA SER A 103 4.39 -17.55 6.48
C SER A 103 4.76 -16.11 6.09
N TRP A 104 3.89 -15.49 5.30
CA TRP A 104 4.10 -14.14 4.77
C TRP A 104 3.96 -13.01 5.80
N PHE A 105 3.59 -13.31 7.04
CA PHE A 105 3.27 -12.29 8.05
C PHE A 105 4.40 -11.26 8.24
N CYS A 106 5.64 -11.71 8.43
CA CYS A 106 6.78 -10.81 8.62
C CYS A 106 7.02 -9.91 7.40
N ALA A 107 6.96 -10.48 6.18
CA ALA A 107 7.13 -9.72 4.94
C ALA A 107 6.05 -8.64 4.78
N LEU A 108 4.79 -8.99 5.08
CA LEU A 108 3.67 -8.04 5.02
C LEU A 108 3.76 -6.96 6.11
N CYS A 109 4.27 -7.29 7.31
CA CYS A 109 4.55 -6.30 8.35
C CYS A 109 5.63 -5.30 7.90
N ASN A 110 6.72 -5.79 7.33
CA ASN A 110 7.78 -4.93 6.77
C ASN A 110 7.25 -4.07 5.62
N ALA A 111 6.44 -4.63 4.72
CA ALA A 111 5.80 -3.86 3.65
C ALA A 111 4.89 -2.76 4.20
N ASN A 112 4.07 -3.04 5.22
CA ASN A 112 3.26 -2.01 5.89
C ASN A 112 4.12 -0.92 6.54
N MET A 113 5.22 -1.29 7.21
CA MET A 113 6.15 -0.31 7.77
C MET A 113 6.70 0.62 6.68
N VAL A 114 7.14 0.06 5.56
CA VAL A 114 7.59 0.86 4.40
C VAL A 114 6.48 1.79 3.90
N LEU A 115 5.25 1.28 3.76
CA LEU A 115 4.09 2.06 3.31
C LEU A 115 3.70 3.20 4.26
N PHE A 116 3.91 3.03 5.56
CA PHE A 116 3.54 4.01 6.57
C PHE A 116 4.64 5.04 6.84
N GLU A 117 5.89 4.59 6.96
CA GLU A 117 7.00 5.43 7.40
C GLU A 117 7.79 6.01 6.24
N LEU A 118 7.97 5.24 5.16
CA LEU A 118 8.96 5.54 4.13
C LEU A 118 8.34 6.00 2.80
N TYR A 119 7.16 5.51 2.42
CA TYR A 119 6.55 5.74 1.11
C TYR A 119 6.49 7.20 0.64
N PRO A 120 6.08 8.18 1.47
CA PRO A 120 6.05 9.59 1.06
C PRO A 120 7.44 10.13 0.65
N ARG A 121 8.50 9.51 1.17
CA ARG A 121 9.90 9.86 0.93
C ARG A 121 10.58 8.95 -0.10
N MET A 122 9.89 7.91 -0.58
CA MET A 122 10.48 6.95 -1.51
C MET A 122 10.71 7.56 -2.90
N HIS A 123 11.83 7.19 -3.53
CA HIS A 123 12.12 7.48 -4.94
C HIS A 123 11.11 6.81 -5.87
N VAL A 124 10.92 7.37 -7.06
CA VAL A 124 9.96 6.88 -8.06
C VAL A 124 10.21 5.40 -8.39
N ASP A 125 11.46 5.01 -8.63
CA ASP A 125 11.81 3.61 -8.93
C ASP A 125 11.42 2.65 -7.79
N ALA A 126 11.61 3.07 -6.53
CA ALA A 126 11.25 2.24 -5.39
C ALA A 126 9.72 2.13 -5.21
N ARG A 127 8.96 3.17 -5.60
CA ARG A 127 7.48 3.12 -5.65
C ARG A 127 7.00 2.16 -6.74
N GLU A 128 7.63 2.17 -7.92
CA GLU A 128 7.37 1.19 -8.98
C GLU A 128 7.68 -0.24 -8.52
N GLN A 129 8.78 -0.43 -7.79
CA GLN A 129 9.12 -1.73 -7.21
C GLN A 129 8.14 -2.18 -6.11
N MET A 130 7.51 -1.25 -5.39
CA MET A 130 6.41 -1.58 -4.50
C MET A 130 5.21 -2.14 -5.28
N LEU A 131 4.87 -1.55 -6.44
CA LEU A 131 3.84 -2.10 -7.32
C LEU A 131 4.24 -3.48 -7.88
N PHE A 132 5.52 -3.68 -8.21
CA PHE A 132 6.05 -5.01 -8.58
C PHE A 132 5.84 -6.03 -7.46
N PHE A 133 6.14 -5.69 -6.21
CA PHE A 133 5.91 -6.56 -5.05
C PHE A 133 4.44 -6.98 -4.94
N PHE A 134 3.49 -6.05 -5.09
CA PHE A 134 2.06 -6.38 -5.07
C PHE A 134 1.65 -7.26 -6.26
N ARG A 135 2.16 -6.99 -7.46
CA ARG A 135 1.88 -7.79 -8.66
C ARG A 135 2.30 -9.24 -8.47
N GLU A 136 3.51 -9.47 -7.99
CA GLU A 136 4.01 -10.83 -7.75
C GLU A 136 3.29 -11.50 -6.57
N SER A 137 2.93 -10.74 -5.52
CA SER A 137 2.20 -11.26 -4.36
C SER A 137 0.77 -11.69 -4.68
N ILE A 138 0.09 -10.95 -5.56
CA ILE A 138 -1.24 -11.31 -6.03
C ILE A 138 -1.19 -12.57 -6.91
N LYS A 139 -0.21 -12.68 -7.82
CA LYS A 139 -0.04 -13.86 -8.69
C LYS A 139 0.08 -15.17 -7.92
N VAL A 140 0.79 -15.16 -6.79
CA VAL A 140 0.97 -16.35 -5.93
C VAL A 140 -0.06 -16.45 -4.80
N ASN A 141 -1.11 -15.61 -4.83
CA ASN A 141 -2.18 -15.56 -3.82
C ASN A 141 -1.67 -15.46 -2.38
N VAL A 142 -0.75 -14.53 -2.11
CA VAL A 142 -0.26 -14.27 -0.75
C VAL A 142 -1.44 -13.95 0.19
N PRO A 143 -1.61 -14.68 1.31
CA PRO A 143 -2.69 -14.41 2.25
C PRO A 143 -2.62 -12.99 2.83
N LYS A 144 -3.76 -12.31 2.95
CA LYS A 144 -3.88 -10.95 3.52
C LYS A 144 -3.18 -9.83 2.74
N ILE A 145 -2.72 -10.08 1.51
CA ILE A 145 -2.10 -9.03 0.68
C ILE A 145 -3.08 -7.89 0.36
N ASP A 146 -4.38 -8.18 0.31
CA ASP A 146 -5.46 -7.21 0.16
C ASP A 146 -5.46 -6.15 1.27
N ASN A 147 -5.17 -6.54 2.52
CA ASN A 147 -5.07 -5.60 3.64
C ASN A 147 -3.86 -4.66 3.53
N VAL A 148 -2.76 -5.14 2.94
CA VAL A 148 -1.57 -4.32 2.71
C VAL A 148 -1.80 -3.38 1.52
N LEU A 149 -2.55 -3.83 0.50
CA LEU A 149 -2.90 -3.00 -0.67
C LEU A 149 -3.76 -1.80 -0.28
N ILE A 150 -4.65 -1.95 0.71
CA ILE A 150 -5.36 -0.82 1.32
C ILE A 150 -4.37 0.28 1.75
N ASN A 151 -3.28 -0.09 2.42
CA ASN A 151 -2.30 0.89 2.91
C ASN A 151 -1.50 1.55 1.78
N LEU A 152 -1.31 0.87 0.65
CA LEU A 152 -0.77 1.51 -0.55
C LEU A 152 -1.76 2.55 -1.11
N ILE A 153 -3.05 2.20 -1.24
CA ILE A 153 -4.11 3.12 -1.71
C ILE A 153 -4.17 4.38 -0.83
N ARG A 154 -4.05 4.23 0.50
CA ARG A 154 -4.07 5.35 1.45
C ARG A 154 -3.00 6.41 1.20
N ASN A 155 -1.87 6.05 0.58
CA ASN A 155 -0.81 6.99 0.27
C ASN A 155 -1.22 8.00 -0.83
N ALA A 156 -2.27 7.73 -1.61
CA ALA A 156 -2.83 8.71 -2.55
C ALA A 156 -3.63 9.82 -1.86
N ASN A 157 -3.96 9.67 -0.57
CA ASN A 157 -4.74 10.63 0.20
C ASN A 157 -3.87 11.44 1.18
N ASP A 158 -2.60 11.69 0.85
CA ASP A 158 -1.67 12.40 1.73
C ASP A 158 -1.71 13.93 1.59
N GLY A 159 -2.54 14.43 0.67
CA GLY A 159 -2.67 15.85 0.37
C GLY A 159 -1.43 16.44 -0.27
N GLY A 160 -0.50 15.63 -0.76
CA GLY A 160 0.71 16.07 -1.46
C GLY A 160 0.46 16.37 -2.94
N ASP A 161 1.47 16.12 -3.77
CA ASP A 161 1.40 16.35 -5.22
C ASP A 161 0.31 15.46 -5.87
N PHE A 162 -0.69 16.11 -6.47
CA PHE A 162 -1.79 15.46 -7.17
C PHE A 162 -1.31 14.57 -8.33
N LYS A 163 -0.24 14.95 -9.02
CA LYS A 163 0.34 14.15 -10.12
C LYS A 163 0.94 12.85 -9.60
N GLU A 164 1.60 12.88 -8.45
CA GLU A 164 2.13 11.68 -7.80
C GLU A 164 1.00 10.76 -7.30
N SER A 165 -0.08 11.36 -6.77
CA SER A 165 -1.31 10.61 -6.43
C SER A 165 -1.91 9.93 -7.66
N CYS A 166 -2.00 10.63 -8.79
CA CYS A 166 -2.49 10.07 -10.05
C CYS A 166 -1.62 8.90 -10.55
N LYS A 167 -0.29 9.01 -10.47
CA LYS A 167 0.62 7.90 -10.85
C LYS A 167 0.40 6.66 -9.98
N LEU A 168 0.34 6.84 -8.66
CA LEU A 168 0.04 5.75 -7.73
C LEU A 168 -1.29 5.08 -8.06
N LEU A 169 -2.34 5.87 -8.24
CA LEU A 169 -3.67 5.35 -8.58
C LEU A 169 -3.69 4.65 -9.94
N THR A 170 -2.91 5.12 -10.91
CA THR A 170 -2.73 4.45 -12.20
C THR A 170 -2.14 3.05 -12.01
N GLY A 171 -1.06 2.93 -11.23
CA GLY A 171 -0.46 1.63 -10.91
C GLY A 171 -1.43 0.68 -10.21
N VAL A 172 -2.16 1.17 -9.20
CA VAL A 172 -3.10 0.35 -8.42
C VAL A 172 -4.32 -0.05 -9.25
N VAL A 173 -4.92 0.87 -10.01
CA VAL A 173 -6.10 0.57 -10.81
C VAL A 173 -5.79 -0.42 -11.92
N MET A 174 -4.61 -0.32 -12.55
CA MET A 174 -4.15 -1.29 -13.54
C MET A 174 -3.94 -2.66 -12.89
N LEU A 175 -3.22 -2.70 -11.76
CA LEU A 175 -3.02 -3.93 -10.98
C LEU A 175 -4.35 -4.63 -10.65
N MET A 176 -5.36 -3.88 -10.23
CA MET A 176 -6.67 -4.45 -9.89
C MET A 176 -7.45 -4.90 -11.14
N ASN A 177 -7.45 -4.09 -12.21
CA ASN A 177 -8.12 -4.44 -13.47
C ASN A 177 -7.52 -5.67 -14.16
N GLU A 178 -6.24 -5.95 -13.97
CA GLU A 178 -5.56 -7.14 -14.48
C GLU A 178 -5.89 -8.41 -13.68
N ASN A 179 -6.47 -8.28 -12.48
CA ASN A 179 -6.59 -9.38 -11.50
C ASN A 179 -8.03 -9.56 -10.97
N TYR A 180 -9.05 -9.48 -11.83
CA TYR A 180 -10.45 -9.69 -11.43
C TYR A 180 -10.71 -11.06 -10.78
N ALA A 181 -10.05 -12.14 -11.25
CA ALA A 181 -10.21 -13.46 -10.65
C ALA A 181 -9.76 -13.49 -9.18
N TRP A 182 -8.66 -12.80 -8.86
CA TRP A 182 -8.19 -12.65 -7.48
C TRP A 182 -9.16 -11.80 -6.65
N LEU A 183 -9.67 -10.68 -7.20
CA LEU A 183 -10.66 -9.84 -6.52
C LEU A 183 -11.96 -10.60 -6.22
N SER A 184 -12.43 -11.42 -7.16
CA SER A 184 -13.60 -12.30 -6.96
C SER A 184 -13.34 -13.40 -5.93
N GLY A 185 -12.09 -13.86 -5.82
CA GLY A 185 -11.67 -14.86 -4.83
C GLY A 185 -11.51 -14.31 -3.41
N LEU A 186 -11.59 -12.98 -3.20
CA LEU A 186 -11.49 -12.40 -1.87
C LEU A 186 -12.63 -12.86 -0.98
N LYS A 187 -12.32 -13.04 0.31
CA LYS A 187 -13.30 -13.44 1.32
C LYS A 187 -14.47 -12.44 1.31
N PRO A 188 -15.72 -12.92 1.54
CA PRO A 188 -16.85 -12.01 1.71
C PRO A 188 -16.54 -10.97 2.79
N LYS A 189 -16.96 -9.73 2.57
CA LYS A 189 -16.70 -8.58 3.44
C LYS A 189 -15.23 -8.17 3.54
N ALA A 190 -14.42 -8.46 2.51
CA ALA A 190 -13.06 -7.92 2.42
C ALA A 190 -13.10 -6.39 2.36
N SER A 191 -12.28 -5.72 3.18
CA SER A 191 -12.26 -4.25 3.27
C SER A 191 -11.67 -3.58 2.02
N LEU A 192 -10.87 -4.29 1.21
CA LEU A 192 -10.24 -3.72 0.04
C LEU A 192 -11.26 -3.18 -0.97
N ILE A 193 -12.36 -3.91 -1.19
CA ILE A 193 -13.40 -3.57 -2.16
C ILE A 193 -14.06 -2.21 -1.84
N PRO A 194 -14.66 -2.00 -0.65
CA PRO A 194 -15.25 -0.71 -0.31
C PRO A 194 -14.21 0.42 -0.24
N VAL A 195 -12.98 0.16 0.21
CA VAL A 195 -11.90 1.18 0.24
C VAL A 195 -11.51 1.63 -1.17
N ALA A 196 -11.34 0.67 -2.09
CA ALA A 196 -11.03 0.96 -3.48
C ALA A 196 -12.16 1.76 -4.13
N LEU A 197 -13.41 1.30 -3.97
CA LEU A 197 -14.57 2.00 -4.52
C LEU A 197 -14.66 3.44 -4.01
N LEU A 198 -14.56 3.65 -2.69
CA LEU A 198 -14.62 5.00 -2.14
C LEU A 198 -13.45 5.85 -2.66
N THR A 199 -12.22 5.34 -2.66
CA THR A 199 -11.04 6.14 -3.08
C THR A 199 -11.14 6.52 -4.55
N PHE A 200 -11.38 5.55 -5.42
CA PHE A 200 -11.45 5.79 -6.86
C PHE A 200 -12.67 6.65 -7.24
N SER A 201 -13.82 6.50 -6.59
CA SER A 201 -14.98 7.36 -6.84
C SER A 201 -14.69 8.85 -6.61
N ARG A 202 -13.98 9.17 -5.51
CA ARG A 202 -13.55 10.53 -5.18
C ARG A 202 -12.65 11.10 -6.28
N PHE A 203 -11.64 10.33 -6.69
CA PHE A 203 -10.70 10.77 -7.73
C PHE A 203 -11.35 10.84 -9.12
N ILE A 204 -12.31 9.95 -9.45
CA ILE A 204 -13.12 10.05 -10.67
C ILE A 204 -13.84 11.40 -10.69
N TYR A 205 -14.49 11.78 -9.58
CA TYR A 205 -15.20 13.05 -9.49
C TYR A 205 -14.26 14.24 -9.69
N GLU A 206 -13.12 14.26 -8.98
CA GLU A 206 -12.12 15.33 -9.04
C GLU A 206 -11.49 15.48 -10.44
N LEU A 207 -11.10 14.36 -11.07
CA LEU A 207 -10.50 14.36 -12.41
C LEU A 207 -11.51 14.77 -13.49
N THR A 208 -12.77 14.36 -13.35
CA THR A 208 -13.84 14.71 -14.30
C THR A 208 -14.16 16.21 -14.23
N MET A 209 -14.22 16.79 -13.02
CA MET A 209 -14.48 18.22 -12.86
C MET A 209 -13.35 19.09 -13.42
N ASN A 210 -12.10 18.62 -13.36
CA ASN A 210 -10.92 19.36 -13.83
C ASN A 210 -10.49 19.00 -15.26
N SER A 211 -11.18 18.08 -15.93
CA SER A 211 -10.82 17.55 -17.27
C SER A 211 -9.36 17.10 -17.36
N GLN A 212 -8.88 16.33 -16.36
CA GLN A 212 -7.50 15.85 -16.27
C GLN A 212 -7.42 14.33 -16.37
N ASN A 213 -6.31 13.82 -16.92
CA ASN A 213 -5.96 12.38 -16.93
C ASN A 213 -7.12 11.44 -17.32
N GLU A 214 -7.75 11.69 -18.48
CA GLU A 214 -8.91 10.92 -18.96
C GLU A 214 -8.66 9.41 -19.00
N SER A 215 -7.44 9.00 -19.38
CA SER A 215 -7.03 7.58 -19.37
C SER A 215 -7.16 6.98 -17.97
N LEU A 216 -6.61 7.62 -16.95
CA LEU A 216 -6.72 7.16 -15.55
C LEU A 216 -8.19 7.11 -15.12
N CYS A 217 -8.97 8.15 -15.42
CA CYS A 217 -10.39 8.20 -15.11
C CYS A 217 -11.14 7.00 -15.72
N SER A 218 -10.90 6.69 -17.00
CA SER A 218 -11.48 5.54 -17.69
C SER A 218 -11.16 4.20 -17.01
N HIS A 219 -9.90 3.99 -16.61
CA HIS A 219 -9.50 2.77 -15.89
C HIS A 219 -10.19 2.65 -14.52
N MET A 220 -10.35 3.77 -13.80
CA MET A 220 -11.05 3.80 -12.51
C MET A 220 -12.54 3.56 -12.67
N ILE A 221 -13.19 4.15 -13.67
CA ILE A 221 -14.60 3.91 -13.98
C ILE A 221 -14.83 2.43 -14.26
N LYS A 222 -13.99 1.82 -15.12
CA LYS A 222 -14.05 0.39 -15.44
C LYS A 222 -13.96 -0.48 -14.19
N LEU A 223 -13.00 -0.20 -13.29
CA LEU A 223 -12.84 -0.96 -12.06
C LEU A 223 -14.06 -0.79 -11.13
N CYS A 224 -14.47 0.45 -10.87
CA CYS A 224 -15.59 0.73 -9.97
C CYS A 224 -16.91 0.14 -10.48
N GLU A 225 -17.15 0.18 -11.78
CA GLU A 225 -18.30 -0.48 -12.41
C GLU A 225 -18.28 -2.00 -12.16
N TRP A 226 -17.11 -2.63 -12.36
CA TRP A 226 -16.93 -4.05 -12.09
C TRP A 226 -17.18 -4.40 -10.62
N LEU A 227 -16.61 -3.62 -9.67
CA LEU A 227 -16.81 -3.82 -8.24
C LEU A 227 -18.29 -3.73 -7.84
N LEU A 228 -19.02 -2.77 -8.41
CA LEU A 228 -20.44 -2.58 -8.14
C LEU A 228 -21.32 -3.68 -8.72
N LYS A 229 -20.93 -4.31 -9.83
CA LYS A 229 -21.69 -5.39 -10.47
C LYS A 229 -21.38 -6.76 -9.88
N GLU A 230 -20.11 -7.08 -9.70
CA GLU A 230 -19.67 -8.42 -9.32
C GLU A 230 -19.52 -8.60 -7.80
N ARG A 231 -19.26 -7.52 -7.06
CA ARG A 231 -18.99 -7.53 -5.62
C ARG A 231 -19.89 -6.56 -4.86
N PHE A 232 -21.15 -6.41 -5.30
CA PHE A 232 -22.09 -5.44 -4.75
C PHE A 232 -22.24 -5.53 -3.22
N MET A 233 -22.34 -6.74 -2.66
CA MET A 233 -22.49 -6.91 -1.21
C MET A 233 -21.27 -6.45 -0.40
N ASP A 234 -20.07 -6.49 -0.98
CA ASP A 234 -18.88 -5.92 -0.34
C ASP A 234 -18.88 -4.40 -0.42
N CYS A 235 -19.32 -3.83 -1.55
CA CYS A 235 -19.54 -2.39 -1.70
C CYS A 235 -20.63 -1.89 -0.75
N ALA A 236 -21.68 -2.69 -0.54
CA ALA A 236 -22.79 -2.36 0.34
C ALA A 236 -22.34 -2.11 1.78
N GLN A 237 -21.21 -2.66 2.23
CA GLN A 237 -20.66 -2.44 3.58
C GLN A 237 -20.53 -0.96 3.97
N LEU A 238 -20.40 -0.07 2.98
CA LEU A 238 -20.38 1.38 3.16
C LEU A 238 -21.71 1.96 3.69
N GLY A 239 -22.80 1.20 3.63
CA GLY A 239 -24.13 1.65 4.06
C GLY A 239 -24.59 2.89 3.28
N ARG A 240 -25.07 3.90 4.00
CA ARG A 240 -25.57 5.15 3.42
C ARG A 240 -24.53 5.86 2.53
N ASP A 241 -23.25 5.72 2.82
CA ASP A 241 -22.20 6.39 2.04
C ASP A 241 -22.09 5.85 0.61
N LEU A 242 -22.48 4.57 0.38
CA LEU A 242 -22.60 4.04 -0.99
C LEU A 242 -23.66 4.79 -1.79
N VAL A 243 -24.79 5.13 -1.16
CA VAL A 243 -25.88 5.86 -1.81
C VAL A 243 -25.40 7.26 -2.19
N LEU A 244 -24.72 7.96 -1.28
CA LEU A 244 -24.16 9.29 -1.54
C LEU A 244 -23.14 9.26 -2.69
N LEU A 245 -22.26 8.27 -2.69
CA LEU A 245 -21.28 8.06 -3.76
C LEU A 245 -21.98 7.85 -5.12
N LEU A 246 -22.97 6.96 -5.18
CA LEU A 246 -23.67 6.67 -6.42
C LEU A 246 -24.49 7.85 -6.95
N ILE A 247 -25.07 8.68 -6.06
CA ILE A 247 -25.73 9.94 -6.46
C ILE A 247 -24.74 10.89 -7.16
N HIS A 248 -23.53 11.04 -6.62
CA HIS A 248 -22.53 11.90 -7.25
C HIS A 248 -22.04 11.34 -8.60
N LEU A 249 -21.91 10.03 -8.70
CA LEU A 249 -21.42 9.37 -9.92
C LEU A 249 -22.51 9.12 -10.96
N SER A 250 -23.80 9.20 -10.63
CA SER A 250 -24.91 8.84 -11.53
C SER A 250 -24.99 9.68 -12.80
N LYS A 251 -24.26 10.80 -12.88
CA LYS A 251 -24.11 11.61 -14.10
C LYS A 251 -23.34 10.87 -15.19
N LEU A 252 -22.49 9.93 -14.81
CA LEU A 252 -21.72 9.10 -15.73
C LEU A 252 -22.56 7.86 -16.14
N PRO A 253 -22.66 7.52 -17.43
CA PRO A 253 -23.55 6.46 -17.92
C PRO A 253 -23.38 5.10 -17.24
N GLN A 254 -22.14 4.72 -16.93
CA GLN A 254 -21.80 3.43 -16.30
C GLN A 254 -22.44 3.31 -14.91
N PHE A 255 -22.37 4.37 -14.10
CA PHE A 255 -22.95 4.41 -12.76
C PHE A 255 -24.44 4.71 -12.78
N ALA A 256 -24.94 5.43 -13.79
CA ALA A 256 -26.38 5.65 -13.99
C ALA A 256 -27.15 4.32 -14.10
N ALA A 257 -26.59 3.34 -14.81
CA ALA A 257 -27.17 2.01 -14.94
C ALA A 257 -27.26 1.29 -13.58
N VAL A 258 -26.19 1.34 -12.78
CA VAL A 258 -26.16 0.76 -11.43
C VAL A 258 -27.14 1.48 -10.50
N TRP A 259 -27.18 2.81 -10.55
CA TRP A 259 -28.10 3.64 -9.77
C TRP A 259 -29.57 3.31 -10.07
N LYS A 260 -29.92 3.17 -11.36
CA LYS A 260 -31.27 2.78 -11.78
C LYS A 260 -31.63 1.38 -11.27
N GLN A 261 -30.69 0.44 -11.31
CA GLN A 261 -30.90 -0.91 -10.76
C GLN A 261 -31.08 -0.88 -9.25
N LEU A 262 -30.32 -0.05 -8.53
CA LEU A 262 -30.45 0.10 -7.08
C LEU A 262 -31.86 0.55 -6.66
N LEU A 263 -32.43 1.51 -7.40
CA LEU A 263 -33.74 2.07 -7.08
C LEU A 263 -34.92 1.19 -7.53
N HIS A 264 -34.82 0.52 -8.67
CA HIS A 264 -35.98 -0.15 -9.28
C HIS A 264 -35.89 -1.68 -9.31
N ALA A 265 -34.70 -2.25 -9.17
CA ALA A 265 -34.47 -3.69 -9.26
C ALA A 265 -33.29 -4.16 -8.37
N PRO A 266 -33.29 -3.87 -7.05
CA PRO A 266 -32.17 -4.16 -6.17
C PRO A 266 -31.77 -5.64 -6.13
N ALA A 267 -32.73 -6.55 -6.33
CA ALA A 267 -32.49 -7.99 -6.40
C ALA A 267 -31.56 -8.41 -7.57
N LYS A 268 -31.41 -7.57 -8.62
CA LYS A 268 -30.46 -7.80 -9.71
C LYS A 268 -29.01 -7.48 -9.33
N LEU A 269 -28.79 -6.65 -8.31
CA LEU A 269 -27.46 -6.31 -7.81
C LEU A 269 -26.96 -7.39 -6.84
N ALA A 270 -27.84 -7.88 -5.97
CA ALA A 270 -27.61 -9.07 -5.17
C ALA A 270 -28.95 -9.66 -4.73
N SER A 271 -29.10 -10.98 -4.84
CA SER A 271 -30.35 -11.68 -4.51
C SER A 271 -30.76 -11.55 -3.04
N SER A 272 -29.78 -11.34 -2.15
CA SER A 272 -29.98 -11.20 -0.70
C SER A 272 -30.13 -9.75 -0.23
N PHE A 273 -30.09 -8.77 -1.14
CA PHE A 273 -30.09 -7.36 -0.79
C PHE A 273 -31.52 -6.82 -0.60
N GLY A 274 -31.80 -6.26 0.58
CA GLY A 274 -33.13 -5.78 0.99
C GLY A 274 -33.56 -4.47 0.34
N GLY A 275 -32.70 -3.84 -0.46
CA GLY A 275 -32.99 -2.59 -1.17
C GLY A 275 -32.35 -1.36 -0.53
N VAL A 276 -32.61 -0.19 -1.11
CA VAL A 276 -31.93 1.06 -0.72
C VAL A 276 -32.18 1.46 0.73
N GLU A 277 -33.34 1.10 1.30
CA GLU A 277 -33.68 1.36 2.71
C GLU A 277 -32.70 0.68 3.67
N GLU A 278 -32.24 -0.54 3.34
CA GLU A 278 -31.22 -1.26 4.12
C GLU A 278 -29.92 -0.43 4.18
N LEU A 279 -29.47 0.12 3.05
CA LEU A 279 -28.27 0.96 3.00
C LEU A 279 -28.46 2.24 3.80
N MET A 280 -29.60 2.92 3.63
CA MET A 280 -29.88 4.19 4.30
C MET A 280 -29.98 4.03 5.82
N SER A 281 -30.44 2.88 6.30
CA SER A 281 -30.52 2.56 7.73
C SER A 281 -29.16 2.27 8.37
N ARG A 282 -28.15 1.89 7.58
CA ARG A 282 -26.81 1.55 8.08
C ARG A 282 -25.85 2.73 7.94
N PRO A 283 -25.29 3.26 9.05
CA PRO A 283 -24.19 4.20 8.96
C PRO A 283 -22.93 3.52 8.41
N CYS A 284 -22.11 4.29 7.69
CA CYS A 284 -20.81 3.80 7.22
C CYS A 284 -19.93 3.43 8.43
N PRO A 285 -19.40 2.20 8.50
CA PRO A 285 -18.47 1.80 9.54
C PRO A 285 -17.25 2.73 9.61
N LEU A 286 -16.90 3.17 10.83
CA LEU A 286 -15.88 4.20 11.09
C LEU A 286 -14.49 3.87 10.51
N ASN A 287 -14.18 2.60 10.29
CA ASN A 287 -12.91 2.17 9.70
C ASN A 287 -12.78 2.59 8.23
N PHE A 288 -13.86 2.69 7.45
CA PHE A 288 -13.77 3.04 6.03
C PHE A 288 -13.37 4.51 5.81
N PRO A 289 -13.99 5.51 6.47
CA PRO A 289 -13.54 6.89 6.38
C PRO A 289 -12.09 7.10 6.82
N ILE A 290 -11.56 6.31 7.78
CA ILE A 290 -10.16 6.41 8.19
C ILE A 290 -9.20 6.06 7.04
N TYR A 291 -9.60 5.16 6.14
CA TYR A 291 -8.79 4.81 4.96
C TYR A 291 -8.77 5.92 3.89
N HIS A 292 -9.63 6.93 3.98
CA HIS A 292 -9.53 8.15 3.16
C HIS A 292 -8.48 9.13 3.64
N VAL A 293 -7.86 8.86 4.78
CA VAL A 293 -6.84 9.70 5.35
C VAL A 293 -5.52 8.93 5.32
N SER A 294 -4.48 9.54 4.74
CA SER A 294 -3.14 8.94 4.80
C SER A 294 -2.70 8.79 6.25
N VAL A 295 -1.83 7.82 6.52
CA VAL A 295 -1.29 7.62 7.88
C VAL A 295 -0.57 8.86 8.39
N THR A 296 0.12 9.57 7.51
CA THR A 296 0.79 10.84 7.83
C THR A 296 -0.19 11.91 8.30
N ILE A 297 -1.32 12.10 7.58
CA ILE A 297 -2.34 13.08 7.99
C ILE A 297 -3.02 12.61 9.28
N GLN A 298 -3.36 11.33 9.39
CA GLN A 298 -3.98 10.76 10.58
C GLN A 298 -3.16 11.04 11.84
N ARG A 299 -1.85 10.75 11.83
CA ARG A 299 -0.94 11.01 12.96
C ARG A 299 -0.86 12.49 13.33
N LYS A 300 -0.87 13.37 12.33
CA LYS A 300 -0.90 14.83 12.57
C LYS A 300 -2.21 15.28 13.21
N MET A 301 -3.35 14.77 12.72
CA MET A 301 -4.65 15.05 13.30
C MET A 301 -4.72 14.56 14.74
N GLU A 302 -4.32 13.32 15.01
CA GLU A 302 -4.26 12.75 16.36
C GLU A 302 -3.37 13.56 17.31
N PHE A 303 -2.24 14.09 16.82
CA PHE A 303 -1.40 15.00 17.59
C PHE A 303 -2.11 16.32 17.91
N ILE A 304 -2.74 16.95 16.91
CA ILE A 304 -3.45 18.22 17.07
C ILE A 304 -4.60 18.08 18.07
N PHE A 305 -5.37 16.99 18.01
CA PHE A 305 -6.48 16.75 18.93
C PHE A 305 -6.04 16.54 20.40
N LYS A 306 -4.76 16.25 20.65
CA LYS A 306 -4.20 16.17 22.01
C LYS A 306 -3.76 17.53 22.57
N LEU A 307 -3.73 18.57 21.73
CA LEU A 307 -3.36 19.92 22.16
C LEU A 307 -4.51 20.60 22.90
N ARG A 308 -4.15 21.53 23.80
CA ARG A 308 -5.16 22.36 24.48
C ARG A 308 -5.89 23.26 23.47
N PRO A 309 -7.18 23.57 23.70
CA PRO A 309 -7.87 24.59 22.92
C PRO A 309 -7.05 25.90 22.85
N GLY A 310 -6.92 26.50 21.66
CA GLY A 310 -6.09 27.67 21.39
C GLY A 310 -4.63 27.37 20.99
N ALA A 311 -4.07 26.22 21.38
CA ALA A 311 -2.71 25.84 20.98
C ALA A 311 -2.65 25.16 19.59
N HIS A 312 -3.80 24.85 18.99
CA HIS A 312 -3.90 24.12 17.72
C HIS A 312 -3.80 25.01 16.47
N GLU A 313 -3.99 26.33 16.58
CA GLU A 313 -4.12 27.23 15.41
C GLU A 313 -2.90 27.16 14.47
N LYS A 314 -1.69 27.27 15.02
CA LYS A 314 -0.43 27.16 14.24
C LYS A 314 -0.26 25.78 13.59
N HIS A 315 -0.75 24.72 14.22
CA HIS A 315 -0.65 23.36 13.67
C HIS A 315 -1.68 23.09 12.59
N ILE A 316 -2.89 23.67 12.69
CA ILE A 316 -3.89 23.63 11.62
C ILE A 316 -3.40 24.40 10.40
N GLU A 317 -2.77 25.56 10.59
CA GLU A 317 -2.16 26.33 9.50
C GLU A 317 -1.09 25.51 8.76
N TRP A 318 -0.24 24.76 9.47
CA TRP A 318 0.74 23.87 8.85
C TRP A 318 0.10 22.76 8.00
N ILE A 319 -1.06 22.23 8.41
CA ILE A 319 -1.80 21.28 7.58
C ILE A 319 -2.33 21.97 6.33
N ARG A 320 -2.90 23.16 6.44
CA ARG A 320 -3.43 23.92 5.30
C ARG A 320 -2.35 24.22 4.25
N LEU A 321 -1.16 24.65 4.68
CA LEU A 321 -0.03 24.96 3.79
C LEU A 321 0.56 23.75 3.06
N LYS A 322 0.15 22.52 3.43
CA LYS A 322 0.55 21.29 2.74
C LYS A 322 -0.51 20.72 1.81
N VAL A 323 -1.76 21.16 1.92
CA VAL A 323 -2.93 20.64 1.17
C VAL A 323 -3.37 21.61 0.05
N ILE A 324 -2.78 22.80 0.01
CA ILE A 324 -2.89 23.80 -1.07
C ILE A 324 -1.56 23.80 -1.83
#